data_AF-A0A7Y4NAV4-F1
#
_entry.id   AF-A0A7Y4NAV4-F1
#
_cell.length_a   1.000
_cell.length_b   1.000
_cell.length_c   1.000
_cell.angle_alpha   90.00
_cell.angle_beta   90.00
_cell.angle_gamma   90.00
#
_symmetry.space_group_name_H-M   'P 1'
#
loop_
_entity.id
_entity.type
_entity.pdbx_description
1 polymer ?
#
loop_
_entity_poly.entity_id
_entity_poly.type
_entity_poly.pdbx_seq_one_letter_code
_entity_poly.pdbx_strand_id
1 'polypeptide(L)'
;MPASTFVSRPSHGDTGGNRYWVLNKSATSNAELRGLPVDAQTVAAFAPRVWLHPDEAWFPSSTQFHLANVHEENGHLVTSQALGCDSCTDPQFLDGQRPNQTPVPVYAQVIPRTQGGLPTNVTDVLYWNFYPYNNGKRVCIGWYSPWGCVGGYSTFGNHVGDWEHLTVRFIDGRPALVYLSQHADGQGATNRPVTA
;
A
#
# COMPACT_ATOMS: atom_id res chain seq x y z
N MET A 1 5.78 -33.13 -4.92
CA MET A 1 6.03 -31.82 -5.59
C MET A 1 6.82 -30.96 -4.62
N PRO A 2 7.82 -30.15 -5.04
CA PRO A 2 8.59 -29.36 -4.09
C PRO A 2 7.69 -28.29 -3.46
N ALA A 3 7.71 -28.21 -2.13
CA ALA A 3 6.94 -27.27 -1.34
C ALA A 3 7.35 -25.82 -1.66
N SER A 4 6.37 -24.91 -1.58
CA SER A 4 6.54 -23.44 -1.59
C SER A 4 6.58 -22.77 -2.98
N THR A 5 5.40 -22.47 -3.52
CA THR A 5 5.19 -21.59 -4.69
C THR A 5 4.26 -20.44 -4.31
N PHE A 6 4.63 -19.21 -4.63
CA PHE A 6 3.75 -18.04 -4.56
C PHE A 6 3.08 -17.83 -5.91
N VAL A 7 1.79 -17.50 -5.91
CA VAL A 7 1.02 -17.13 -7.10
C VAL A 7 0.65 -15.65 -7.00
N SER A 8 1.26 -14.79 -7.83
CA SER A 8 0.84 -13.38 -7.96
C SER A 8 -0.20 -13.26 -9.05
N ARG A 9 -1.27 -12.50 -8.82
CA ARG A 9 -2.16 -12.09 -9.90
C ARG A 9 -1.69 -10.75 -10.46
N PRO A 10 -1.33 -10.67 -11.75
CA PRO A 10 -0.90 -9.42 -12.37
C PRO A 10 -2.05 -8.42 -12.56
N SER A 11 -3.31 -8.86 -12.58
CA SER A 11 -4.48 -7.97 -12.58
C SER A 11 -5.73 -8.63 -11.99
N HIS A 12 -6.75 -7.81 -11.69
CA HIS A 12 -8.03 -8.22 -11.09
C HIS A 12 -8.82 -9.26 -11.92
N GLY A 13 -8.60 -9.31 -13.24
CA GLY A 13 -9.27 -10.26 -14.15
C GLY A 13 -8.46 -11.51 -14.50
N ASP A 14 -7.21 -11.63 -14.05
CA ASP A 14 -6.35 -12.75 -14.41
C ASP A 14 -6.56 -13.96 -13.48
N THR A 15 -6.96 -15.09 -14.08
CA THR A 15 -7.10 -16.39 -13.39
C THR A 15 -5.83 -17.23 -13.46
N GLY A 16 -4.83 -16.83 -14.25
CA GLY A 16 -3.63 -17.61 -14.60
C GLY A 16 -2.33 -17.17 -13.92
N GLY A 17 -2.41 -16.51 -12.76
CA GLY A 17 -1.31 -15.82 -12.07
C GLY A 17 0.09 -16.47 -12.13
N ASN A 18 1.11 -15.63 -12.14
CA ASN A 18 2.52 -16.02 -12.24
C ASN A 18 3.01 -16.79 -11.01
N ARG A 19 3.72 -17.89 -11.24
CA ARG A 19 4.32 -18.73 -10.19
C ARG A 19 5.77 -18.35 -9.96
N TYR A 20 6.11 -18.09 -8.70
CA TYR A 20 7.48 -17.81 -8.29
C TYR A 20 7.96 -18.89 -7.31
N TRP A 21 9.21 -19.29 -7.47
CA TRP A 21 9.88 -20.23 -6.57
C TRP A 21 10.14 -19.54 -5.22
N VAL A 22 9.67 -20.15 -4.14
CA VAL A 22 9.89 -19.62 -2.79
C VAL A 22 10.97 -20.45 -2.12
N LEU A 23 11.96 -19.77 -1.53
CA LEU A 23 12.98 -20.44 -0.73
C LEU A 23 12.33 -21.11 0.48
N ASN A 24 12.67 -22.37 0.72
CA ASN A 24 12.23 -23.08 1.91
C ASN A 24 12.84 -22.43 3.16
N LYS A 25 12.02 -21.68 3.90
CA LYS A 25 12.43 -20.94 5.11
C LYS A 25 12.89 -21.87 6.24
N SER A 26 12.52 -23.15 6.25
CA SER A 26 13.02 -24.11 7.23
C SER A 26 14.44 -24.60 6.93
N ALA A 27 14.95 -24.35 5.73
CA ALA A 27 16.32 -24.70 5.32
C ALA A 27 17.33 -23.57 5.57
N THR A 28 16.90 -22.39 6.02
CA THR A 28 17.77 -21.25 6.30
C THR A 28 18.12 -21.20 7.78
N SER A 29 19.41 -21.14 8.12
CA SER A 29 19.89 -21.02 9.50
C SER A 29 19.64 -19.65 10.14
N ASN A 30 19.13 -18.67 9.36
CA ASN A 30 18.89 -17.29 9.81
C ASN A 30 17.86 -17.25 10.97
N ALA A 31 18.24 -16.64 12.09
CA ALA A 31 17.40 -16.46 13.27
C ALA A 31 16.12 -15.66 12.99
N GLU A 32 16.15 -14.70 12.05
CA GLU A 32 15.01 -13.89 11.64
C GLU A 32 13.87 -14.71 11.00
N LEU A 33 14.19 -15.91 10.50
CA LEU A 33 13.23 -16.83 9.88
C LEU A 33 12.75 -17.93 10.85
N ARG A 34 13.32 -18.02 12.05
CA ARG A 34 12.90 -18.95 13.12
C ARG A 34 11.71 -18.45 13.93
N GLY A 35 11.32 -17.19 13.75
CA GLY A 35 10.23 -16.54 14.44
C GLY A 35 10.76 -15.65 15.56
N LEU A 36 10.40 -14.37 15.52
CA LEU A 36 10.76 -13.36 16.52
C LEU A 36 9.49 -12.75 17.11
N PRO A 37 9.51 -12.21 18.34
CA PRO A 37 8.46 -11.29 18.79
C PRO A 37 8.28 -10.17 17.77
N VAL A 38 7.05 -9.84 17.41
CA VAL A 38 6.76 -8.74 16.48
C VAL A 38 6.84 -7.42 17.24
N ASP A 39 8.07 -6.99 17.49
CA ASP A 39 8.44 -5.76 18.18
C ASP A 39 8.92 -4.69 17.19
N ALA A 40 9.32 -3.51 17.69
CA ALA A 40 9.75 -2.40 16.84
C ALA A 40 10.95 -2.75 15.95
N GLN A 41 11.87 -3.61 16.41
CA GLN A 41 13.02 -4.04 15.63
C GLN A 41 12.59 -4.95 14.48
N THR A 42 11.70 -5.91 14.74
CA THR A 42 11.12 -6.79 13.73
C THR A 42 10.30 -6.01 12.71
N VAL A 43 9.49 -5.05 13.17
CA VAL A 43 8.73 -4.13 12.30
C VAL A 43 9.67 -3.33 11.39
N ALA A 44 10.77 -2.78 11.91
CA ALA A 44 11.73 -2.06 11.07
C ALA A 44 12.46 -2.98 10.08
N ALA A 45 12.83 -4.20 10.49
CA ALA A 45 13.54 -5.16 9.65
C ALA A 45 12.69 -5.68 8.48
N PHE A 46 11.38 -5.84 8.69
CA PHE A 46 10.41 -6.27 7.69
C PHE A 46 9.64 -5.12 7.05
N ALA A 47 10.05 -3.87 7.30
CA ALA A 47 9.49 -2.73 6.62
C ALA A 47 9.75 -2.84 5.10
N PRO A 48 8.72 -2.60 4.27
CA PRO A 48 8.83 -2.70 2.83
C PRO A 48 9.77 -1.64 2.27
N ARG A 49 10.52 -2.00 1.22
CA ARG A 49 11.16 -0.99 0.35
C ARG A 49 10.17 -0.59 -0.73
N VAL A 50 9.73 0.66 -0.69
CA VAL A 50 8.80 1.21 -1.68
C VAL A 50 9.59 1.92 -2.77
N TRP A 51 9.36 1.51 -4.02
CA TRP A 51 9.91 2.16 -5.20
C TRP A 51 8.76 2.82 -5.96
N LEU A 52 8.87 4.13 -6.14
CA LEU A 52 7.90 4.88 -6.93
C LEU A 52 8.30 4.81 -8.41
N HIS A 53 7.29 4.88 -9.28
CA HIS A 53 7.52 4.92 -10.71
C HIS A 53 8.38 6.14 -11.06
N PRO A 54 9.31 6.06 -12.04
CA PRO A 54 10.14 7.23 -12.43
C PRO A 54 9.32 8.45 -12.84
N ASP A 55 8.14 8.22 -13.41
CA ASP A 55 7.19 9.26 -13.83
C ASP A 55 6.13 9.58 -12.76
N GLU A 56 6.31 9.11 -11.52
CA GLU A 56 5.43 9.48 -10.41
C GLU A 56 5.50 11.00 -10.17
N ALA A 57 4.33 11.63 -10.11
CA ALA A 57 4.18 13.04 -9.87
C ALA A 57 3.72 13.34 -8.43
N TRP A 58 3.06 12.36 -7.78
CA TRP A 58 2.42 12.49 -6.48
C TRP A 58 3.17 11.65 -5.45
N PHE A 59 4.02 12.31 -4.68
CA PHE A 59 4.88 11.67 -3.70
C PHE A 59 4.20 11.56 -2.33
N PRO A 60 4.62 10.62 -1.47
CA PRO A 60 4.14 10.58 -0.10
C PRO A 60 4.67 11.78 0.71
N SER A 61 4.07 12.04 1.87
CA SER A 61 4.56 13.01 2.85
C SER A 61 4.26 12.56 4.28
N SER A 62 4.73 13.34 5.26
CA SER A 62 4.18 13.23 6.62
C SER A 62 2.77 13.83 6.69
N THR A 63 1.97 13.38 7.65
CA THR A 63 0.69 14.02 7.97
C THR A 63 0.87 15.44 8.48
N GLN A 64 1.95 15.71 9.22
CA GLN A 64 2.27 17.04 9.73
C GLN A 64 2.51 18.04 8.60
N PHE A 65 3.21 17.62 7.54
CA PHE A 65 3.41 18.44 6.34
C PHE A 65 2.07 18.79 5.67
N HIS A 66 1.17 17.82 5.54
CA HIS A 66 -0.15 18.04 4.95
C HIS A 66 -1.05 18.93 5.82
N LEU A 67 -1.10 18.66 7.13
CA LEU A 67 -1.94 19.38 8.09
C LEU A 67 -1.57 20.86 8.23
N ALA A 68 -0.33 21.24 7.88
CA ALA A 68 0.07 22.65 7.81
C ALA A 68 -0.59 23.44 6.66
N ASN A 69 -1.19 22.75 5.68
CA ASN A 69 -1.76 23.34 4.45
C ASN A 69 -3.28 23.18 4.34
N VAL A 70 -3.91 22.61 5.36
CA VAL A 70 -5.36 22.46 5.46
C VAL A 70 -5.87 23.09 6.76
N HIS A 71 -7.16 23.40 6.79
CA HIS A 71 -7.84 23.83 8.00
C HIS A 71 -9.21 23.14 8.08
N GLU A 72 -9.78 23.11 9.28
CA GLU A 72 -11.11 22.56 9.47
C GLU A 72 -12.17 23.58 9.03
N GLU A 73 -13.10 23.15 8.19
CA GLU A 73 -14.29 23.87 7.81
C GLU A 73 -15.48 22.90 7.83
N ASN A 74 -16.51 23.20 8.63
CA ASN A 74 -17.72 22.39 8.75
C ASN A 74 -17.47 20.89 9.07
N GLY A 75 -16.46 20.60 9.89
CA GLY A 75 -16.09 19.23 10.28
C GLY A 75 -15.27 18.47 9.24
N HIS A 76 -14.87 19.10 8.13
CA HIS A 76 -14.01 18.53 7.10
C HIS A 76 -12.70 19.31 7.01
N LEU A 77 -11.63 18.65 6.57
CA LEU A 77 -10.38 19.33 6.24
C LEU A 77 -10.46 19.90 4.82
N VAL A 78 -10.18 21.19 4.68
CA VAL A 78 -10.20 21.92 3.41
C VAL A 78 -8.83 22.55 3.18
N THR A 79 -8.38 22.61 1.93
CA THR A 79 -7.11 23.22 1.57
C THR A 79 -7.14 24.73 1.84
N SER A 80 -6.07 25.25 2.45
CA SER A 80 -5.96 26.70 2.73
C SER A 80 -5.78 27.52 1.46
N GLN A 81 -5.27 26.91 0.39
CA GLN A 81 -5.23 27.48 -0.96
C GLN A 81 -6.29 26.79 -1.84
N ALA A 82 -6.96 27.55 -2.70
CA ALA A 82 -7.93 27.00 -3.65
C ALA A 82 -7.24 26.03 -4.63
N LEU A 83 -7.92 24.93 -4.97
CA LEU A 83 -7.42 23.93 -5.92
C LEU A 83 -7.36 24.45 -7.37
N GLY A 84 -8.15 25.48 -7.70
CA GLY A 84 -8.25 26.07 -9.05
C GLY A 84 -9.42 25.51 -9.88
N CYS A 85 -9.66 24.20 -9.81
CA CYS A 85 -10.79 23.48 -10.44
C CYS A 85 -10.92 22.07 -9.85
N ASP A 86 -11.96 21.31 -10.24
CA ASP A 86 -12.27 19.95 -9.70
C ASP A 86 -11.15 18.90 -9.90
N SER A 87 -10.25 19.13 -10.84
CA SER A 87 -9.09 18.25 -11.13
C SER A 87 -7.76 19.00 -11.12
N CYS A 88 -7.76 20.25 -10.64
CA CYS A 88 -6.57 21.06 -10.56
C CYS A 88 -5.86 20.80 -9.22
N THR A 89 -4.56 21.03 -9.23
CA THR A 89 -3.64 20.77 -8.13
C THR A 89 -2.73 21.97 -7.90
N ASP A 90 -3.29 23.17 -8.04
CA ASP A 90 -2.55 24.44 -7.94
C ASP A 90 -1.72 24.58 -6.65
N PRO A 91 -2.16 24.08 -5.47
CA PRO A 91 -1.33 24.08 -4.27
C PRO A 91 -0.18 23.07 -4.36
N GLN A 92 1.06 23.56 -4.37
CA GLN A 92 2.26 22.74 -4.53
C GLN A 92 2.42 21.63 -3.47
N PHE A 93 1.87 21.80 -2.26
CA PHE A 93 1.98 20.77 -1.22
C PHE A 93 1.30 19.44 -1.61
N LEU A 94 0.41 19.47 -2.60
CA LEU A 94 -0.24 18.27 -3.14
C LEU A 94 0.75 17.34 -3.84
N ASP A 95 1.85 17.87 -4.39
CA ASP A 95 2.93 17.07 -5.01
C ASP A 95 3.61 16.11 -4.01
N GLY A 96 3.47 16.38 -2.71
CA GLY A 96 4.14 15.64 -1.65
C GLY A 96 5.63 15.91 -1.57
N GLN A 97 6.39 14.97 -1.01
CA GLN A 97 7.81 15.14 -0.73
C GLN A 97 8.63 14.02 -1.37
N ARG A 98 9.61 14.37 -2.21
CA ARG A 98 10.48 13.39 -2.88
C ARG A 98 11.31 12.63 -1.83
N PRO A 99 11.14 11.30 -1.67
CA PRO A 99 11.81 10.55 -0.61
C PRO A 99 13.35 10.50 -0.73
N ASN A 100 13.90 10.79 -1.90
CA ASN A 100 15.35 10.89 -2.12
C ASN A 100 15.93 12.26 -1.71
N GLN A 101 15.10 13.26 -1.47
CA GLN A 101 15.50 14.62 -1.09
C GLN A 101 15.07 14.96 0.34
N THR A 102 13.93 14.43 0.79
CA THR A 102 13.38 14.68 2.12
C THR A 102 12.97 13.36 2.75
N PRO A 103 13.35 13.08 4.02
CA PRO A 103 12.85 11.92 4.73
C PRO A 103 11.33 11.95 4.85
N VAL A 104 10.66 10.93 4.34
CA VAL A 104 9.21 10.75 4.45
C VAL A 104 8.93 9.59 5.40
N PRO A 105 8.08 9.75 6.43
CA PRO A 105 7.80 8.69 7.38
C PRO A 105 6.92 7.60 6.77
N VAL A 106 7.09 6.38 7.28
CA VAL A 106 6.14 5.27 7.16
C VAL A 106 5.60 4.98 8.54
N TYR A 107 4.29 4.92 8.70
CA TYR A 107 3.66 4.69 9.99
C TYR A 107 3.34 3.20 10.15
N ALA A 108 3.80 2.57 11.23
CA ALA A 108 3.57 1.16 11.46
C ALA A 108 2.54 0.95 12.58
N GLN A 109 1.56 0.08 12.32
CA GLN A 109 0.59 -0.38 13.31
C GLN A 109 0.73 -1.89 13.52
N VAL A 110 0.99 -2.29 14.75
CA VAL A 110 1.10 -3.71 15.13
C VAL A 110 -0.23 -4.17 15.71
N ILE A 111 -0.82 -5.19 15.09
CA ILE A 111 -2.15 -5.72 15.43
C ILE A 111 -2.03 -7.21 15.79
N PRO A 112 -1.93 -7.56 17.07
CA PRO A 112 -2.10 -8.93 17.54
C PRO A 112 -3.51 -9.42 17.19
N ARG A 113 -3.61 -10.54 16.48
CA ARG A 113 -4.91 -11.10 16.10
C ARG A 113 -5.49 -11.92 17.24
N THR A 114 -6.81 -11.84 17.40
CA THR A 114 -7.56 -12.63 18.37
C THR A 114 -8.57 -13.55 17.68
N GLN A 115 -8.90 -14.65 18.33
CA GLN A 115 -9.98 -15.56 17.94
C GLN A 115 -10.86 -15.82 19.16
N GLY A 116 -12.14 -15.45 19.09
CA GLY A 116 -13.03 -15.52 20.25
C GLY A 116 -12.58 -14.67 21.45
N GLY A 117 -11.88 -13.56 21.20
CA GLY A 117 -11.32 -12.69 22.24
C GLY A 117 -10.01 -13.18 22.86
N LEU A 118 -9.53 -14.37 22.49
CA LEU A 118 -8.26 -14.92 22.99
C LEU A 118 -7.11 -14.59 22.03
N PRO A 119 -5.89 -14.35 22.54
CA PRO A 119 -4.70 -14.14 21.70
C PRO A 119 -4.43 -15.33 20.77
N THR A 120 -3.92 -15.03 19.58
CA THR A 120 -3.42 -16.03 18.63
C THR A 120 -1.91 -15.89 18.45
N ASN A 121 -1.30 -16.79 17.69
CA ASN A 121 0.08 -16.67 17.21
C ASN A 121 0.22 -15.77 15.97
N VAL A 122 -0.85 -15.07 15.57
CA VAL A 122 -0.87 -14.24 14.36
C VAL A 122 -0.78 -12.77 14.75
N THR A 123 0.10 -12.04 14.07
CA THR A 123 0.23 -10.58 14.21
C THR A 123 0.29 -9.94 12.83
N ASP A 124 -0.55 -8.95 12.59
CA ASP A 124 -0.50 -8.15 11.37
C ASP A 124 0.26 -6.86 11.65
N VAL A 125 1.21 -6.52 10.79
CA VAL A 125 1.88 -5.20 10.80
C VAL A 125 1.43 -4.44 9.57
N LEU A 126 0.71 -3.34 9.77
CA LEU A 126 0.27 -2.45 8.71
C LEU A 126 1.28 -1.31 8.59
N TYR A 127 1.85 -1.14 7.41
CA TYR A 127 2.72 -0.02 7.06
C TYR A 127 1.92 0.96 6.21
N TRP A 128 1.65 2.12 6.77
CA TRP A 128 0.88 3.19 6.17
C TRP A 128 1.80 4.26 5.58
N ASN A 129 1.46 4.68 4.36
CA ASN A 129 2.01 5.86 3.71
C ASN A 129 0.88 6.86 3.53
N PHE A 130 1.19 8.13 3.74
CA PHE A 130 0.26 9.21 3.51
C PHE A 130 0.64 9.96 2.25
N TYR A 131 -0.34 10.24 1.39
CA TYR A 131 -0.20 11.04 0.18
C TYR A 131 -1.04 12.30 0.32
N PRO A 132 -0.46 13.51 0.20
CA PRO A 132 -1.24 14.75 0.17
C PRO A 132 -2.27 14.80 -0.95
N TYR A 133 -2.01 14.09 -2.04
CA TYR A 133 -2.91 13.96 -3.16
C TYR A 133 -2.80 12.57 -3.78
N ASN A 134 -3.93 11.95 -4.08
CA ASN A 134 -4.00 10.78 -4.95
C ASN A 134 -4.76 11.18 -6.22
N ASN A 135 -4.05 11.13 -7.36
CA ASN A 135 -4.65 11.42 -8.64
C ASN A 135 -5.51 10.24 -9.09
N GLY A 136 -6.76 10.56 -9.41
CA GLY A 136 -7.76 9.61 -9.83
C GLY A 136 -7.40 8.90 -11.13
N LYS A 137 -8.19 7.88 -11.46
CA LYS A 137 -8.00 7.14 -12.71
C LYS A 137 -8.59 7.94 -13.86
N ARG A 138 -7.82 8.05 -14.95
CA ARG A 138 -8.29 8.61 -16.22
C ARG A 138 -9.20 7.60 -16.91
N VAL A 139 -10.48 7.93 -17.04
CA VAL A 139 -11.53 7.09 -17.62
C VAL A 139 -12.02 7.70 -18.93
N CYS A 140 -12.18 6.88 -19.97
CA CYS A 140 -12.84 7.28 -21.20
C CYS A 140 -14.35 7.42 -20.95
N ILE A 141 -14.88 8.62 -21.16
CA ILE A 141 -16.32 8.88 -21.13
C ILE A 141 -16.81 8.76 -22.56
N GLY A 142 -17.17 7.53 -22.95
CA GLY A 142 -17.59 7.19 -24.30
C GLY A 142 -17.24 5.74 -24.61
N TRP A 143 -16.66 5.49 -25.79
CA TRP A 143 -16.23 4.15 -26.18
C TRP A 143 -14.77 4.14 -26.64
N TYR A 144 -14.09 3.02 -26.39
CA TYR A 144 -12.73 2.82 -26.86
C TYR A 144 -12.73 2.35 -28.31
N SER A 145 -12.07 3.12 -29.18
CA SER A 145 -11.77 2.74 -30.55
C SER A 145 -10.31 2.27 -30.69
N PRO A 146 -9.91 1.67 -31.82
CA PRO A 146 -8.50 1.36 -32.11
C PRO A 146 -7.57 2.59 -32.10
N TRP A 147 -8.12 3.79 -32.23
CA TRP A 147 -7.38 5.06 -32.25
C TRP A 147 -7.44 5.82 -30.93
N GLY A 148 -8.05 5.24 -29.89
CA GLY A 148 -8.20 5.83 -28.56
C GLY A 148 -9.66 6.08 -28.16
N CYS A 149 -9.84 6.82 -27.07
CA CYS A 149 -11.15 7.15 -26.52
C CYS A 149 -11.94 8.08 -27.45
N VAL A 150 -13.16 7.68 -27.79
CA VAL A 150 -14.14 8.49 -28.51
C VAL A 150 -15.22 8.92 -27.53
N GLY A 151 -15.26 10.22 -27.22
CA GLY A 151 -16.15 10.82 -26.22
C GLY A 151 -15.45 11.67 -25.16
N GLY A 152 -14.12 11.55 -25.08
CA GLY A 152 -13.28 12.36 -24.18
C GLY A 152 -12.89 11.62 -22.91
N TYR A 153 -11.87 12.13 -22.21
CA TYR A 153 -11.43 11.56 -20.95
C TYR A 153 -11.87 12.45 -19.79
N SER A 154 -12.21 11.81 -18.66
CA SER A 154 -12.38 12.46 -17.37
C SER A 154 -11.55 11.71 -16.32
N THR A 155 -11.22 12.37 -15.22
CA THR A 155 -10.47 11.77 -14.10
C THR A 155 -11.40 11.62 -12.90
N PHE A 156 -11.48 10.42 -12.34
CA PHE A 156 -12.35 10.13 -11.19
C PHE A 156 -11.55 9.57 -10.02
N GLY A 157 -11.95 9.96 -8.81
CA GLY A 157 -11.34 9.51 -7.56
C GLY A 157 -10.11 10.30 -7.14
N ASN A 158 -10.05 11.59 -7.49
CA ASN A 158 -9.05 12.50 -6.92
C ASN A 158 -9.34 12.70 -5.42
N HIS A 159 -8.33 12.59 -4.59
CA HIS A 159 -8.46 12.85 -3.15
C HIS A 159 -7.36 13.78 -2.68
N VAL A 160 -7.74 14.79 -1.89
CA VAL A 160 -6.81 15.58 -1.08
C VAL A 160 -6.66 14.85 0.26
N GLY A 161 -5.47 14.31 0.48
CA GLY A 161 -5.18 13.40 1.58
C GLY A 161 -5.66 11.99 1.30
N ASP A 162 -4.73 11.06 1.20
CA ASP A 162 -5.02 9.63 1.03
C ASP A 162 -4.04 8.76 1.82
N TRP A 163 -4.56 7.66 2.34
CA TRP A 163 -3.82 6.70 3.14
C TRP A 163 -3.74 5.37 2.42
N GLU A 164 -2.53 4.98 2.05
CA GLU A 164 -2.26 3.68 1.42
C GLU A 164 -1.50 2.79 2.38
N HIS A 165 -1.82 1.49 2.42
CA HIS A 165 -1.11 0.57 3.28
C HIS A 165 -0.75 -0.76 2.63
N LEU A 166 0.28 -1.37 3.21
CA LEU A 166 0.53 -2.78 3.03
C LEU A 166 0.61 -3.47 4.39
N THR A 167 0.15 -4.71 4.41
CA THR A 167 0.15 -5.52 5.62
C THR A 167 1.14 -6.65 5.45
N VAL A 168 2.04 -6.83 6.41
CA VAL A 168 2.83 -8.04 6.58
C VAL A 168 2.24 -8.84 7.72
N ARG A 169 1.74 -10.04 7.43
CA ARG A 169 1.24 -10.97 8.45
C ARG A 169 2.37 -11.86 8.93
N PHE A 170 2.50 -11.96 10.24
CA PHE A 170 3.36 -12.88 10.95
C PHE A 170 2.53 -14.02 11.54
N ILE A 171 3.02 -15.25 11.42
CA ILE A 171 2.48 -16.45 12.09
C ILE A 171 3.65 -17.06 12.86
N ASP A 172 3.49 -17.25 14.17
CA ASP A 172 4.56 -17.69 15.07
C ASP A 172 5.81 -16.79 14.97
N GLY A 173 5.59 -15.47 14.83
CA GLY A 173 6.67 -14.49 14.68
C GLY A 173 7.39 -14.52 13.34
N ARG A 174 6.91 -15.29 12.34
CA ARG A 174 7.53 -15.42 11.02
C ARG A 174 6.67 -14.75 9.94
N PRO A 175 7.25 -13.95 9.02
CA PRO A 175 6.50 -13.34 7.94
C PRO A 175 5.92 -14.43 7.02
N ALA A 176 4.60 -14.42 6.84
CA ALA A 176 3.84 -15.47 6.17
C ALA A 176 3.08 -14.97 4.92
N LEU A 177 2.64 -13.70 4.94
CA LEU A 177 1.78 -13.14 3.90
C LEU A 177 2.03 -11.63 3.78
N VAL A 178 1.93 -11.13 2.55
CA VAL A 178 1.89 -9.69 2.25
C VAL A 178 0.54 -9.37 1.61
N TYR A 179 -0.09 -8.29 2.04
CA TYR A 179 -1.33 -7.77 1.46
C TYR A 179 -1.11 -6.31 1.05
N LEU A 180 -1.58 -5.94 -0.12
CA LEU A 180 -1.49 -4.58 -0.66
C LEU A 180 -2.90 -4.01 -0.78
N SER A 181 -3.16 -2.84 -0.18
CA SER A 181 -4.42 -2.12 -0.39
C SER A 181 -4.58 -1.67 -1.84
N GLN A 182 -5.82 -1.64 -2.30
CA GLN A 182 -6.29 -1.05 -3.55
C GLN A 182 -7.66 -0.42 -3.26
N HIS A 183 -7.70 0.90 -3.03
CA HIS A 183 -8.89 1.60 -2.53
C HIS A 183 -9.39 1.01 -1.20
N ALA A 184 -10.70 0.85 -1.00
CA ALA A 184 -11.29 0.26 0.22
C ALA A 184 -10.98 -1.24 0.41
N ASP A 185 -10.36 -1.88 -0.58
CA ASP A 185 -10.06 -3.32 -0.61
C ASP A 185 -8.56 -3.55 -0.91
N GLY A 186 -8.18 -4.72 -1.41
CA GLY A 186 -6.79 -5.07 -1.72
C GLY A 186 -6.61 -6.55 -2.06
N GLN A 187 -5.39 -6.92 -2.46
CA GLN A 187 -5.05 -8.30 -2.83
C GLN A 187 -3.92 -8.86 -1.97
N GLY A 188 -4.13 -10.07 -1.43
CA GLY A 188 -3.18 -10.79 -0.59
C GLY A 188 -2.35 -11.82 -1.37
N ALA A 189 -1.04 -11.82 -1.14
CA ALA A 189 -0.09 -12.82 -1.58
C ALA A 189 0.24 -13.77 -0.43
N THR A 190 -0.07 -15.06 -0.58
CA THR A 190 0.13 -16.07 0.48
C THR A 190 1.16 -17.12 0.06
N ASN A 191 1.99 -17.58 1.01
CA ASN A 191 2.71 -18.84 0.87
C ASN A 191 1.80 -19.97 1.33
N ARG A 192 1.28 -20.80 0.42
CA ARG A 192 0.53 -22.01 0.81
C ARG A 192 1.51 -23.17 1.06
N PRO A 193 1.57 -23.76 2.27
CA PRO A 193 2.11 -25.10 2.43
C PRO A 193 1.15 -26.05 1.73
N VAL A 194 1.63 -26.82 0.76
CA VAL A 194 0.88 -27.96 0.23
C VAL A 194 1.15 -29.09 1.21
N THR A 195 0.19 -29.38 2.08
CA THR A 195 0.17 -30.65 2.83
C THR A 195 -0.06 -31.78 1.83
N ALA A 196 0.91 -32.68 1.73
CA ALA A 196 0.71 -33.99 1.12
C ALA A 196 -0.03 -34.91 2.10
#